data_AF-A0A3N5NB11-F1
#
_entry.id   AF-A0A3N5NB11-F1
#
_cell.length_a   1.000
_cell.length_b   1.000
_cell.length_c   1.000
_cell.angle_alpha   90.00
_cell.angle_beta   90.00
_cell.angle_gamma   90.00
#
_symmetry.space_group_name_H-M   'P 1'
#
loop_
_entity.id
_entity.type
_entity.pdbx_description
1 polymer ?
#
loop_
_entity_poly.entity_id
_entity_poly.type
_entity_poly.pdbx_seq_one_letter_code
_entity_poly.pdbx_strand_id
1 'polypeptide(L)' 'GKYEKAIAAYDNALKIVPADADVLFNKGTTLVKLGKTPEAMKCFETATQMYTSGLG' A
#
# COMPACT_ATOMS: atom_id res chain seq x y z
N GLY A 1 -8.73 -2.90 -15.44
CA GLY A 1 -7.89 -1.91 -16.14
C GLY A 1 -6.42 -2.04 -15.74
N LYS A 2 -5.57 -1.09 -16.16
CA LYS A 2 -4.12 -1.09 -15.85
C LYS A 2 -3.87 -0.95 -14.34
N TYR A 3 -4.73 -0.21 -13.63
CA TYR A 3 -4.60 0.04 -12.19
C TYR A 3 -4.89 -1.22 -11.35
N GLU A 4 -5.85 -2.03 -11.75
CA GLU A 4 -6.20 -3.28 -11.05
C GLU A 4 -5.09 -4.33 -11.21
N LYS A 5 -4.41 -4.36 -12.37
CA LYS A 5 -3.19 -5.17 -12.54
C LYS A 5 -2.04 -4.70 -11.65
N ALA A 6 -1.87 -3.39 -11.50
CA ALA A 6 -0.86 -2.81 -10.60
C ALA A 6 -1.14 -3.17 -9.14
N ILE A 7 -2.41 -3.05 -8.70
CA ILE A 7 -2.82 -3.46 -7.34
C ILE A 7 -2.52 -4.94 -7.09
N ALA A 8 -2.84 -5.83 -8.03
CA ALA A 8 -2.53 -7.25 -7.89
C ALA A 8 -1.01 -7.53 -7.81
N ALA A 9 -0.20 -6.76 -8.55
CA ALA A 9 1.26 -6.86 -8.45
C ALA A 9 1.77 -6.42 -7.07
N TYR A 10 1.26 -5.30 -6.54
CA TYR A 10 1.58 -4.85 -5.19
C TYR A 10 1.13 -5.84 -4.12
N ASP A 11 -0.06 -6.44 -4.26
CA ASP A 11 -0.53 -7.49 -3.34
C ASP A 11 0.41 -8.69 -3.31
N ASN A 12 0.95 -9.09 -4.45
CA ASN A 12 1.93 -10.18 -4.50
C ASN A 12 3.28 -9.77 -3.90
N ALA A 13 3.74 -8.53 -4.12
CA ALA A 13 4.94 -8.02 -3.47
C ALA A 13 4.78 -7.99 -1.94
N LEU A 14 3.62 -7.55 -1.44
CA LEU A 14 3.30 -7.52 -0.01
C LEU A 14 3.13 -8.91 0.61
N LYS A 15 2.92 -9.97 -0.17
CA LYS A 15 3.00 -11.34 0.37
C LYS A 15 4.44 -11.76 0.68
N ILE A 16 5.41 -11.19 -0.02
CA ILE A 16 6.84 -11.48 0.14
C ILE A 16 7.44 -10.57 1.21
N VAL A 17 7.12 -9.26 1.15
CA VAL A 17 7.56 -8.24 2.12
C VAL A 17 6.32 -7.47 2.60
N PRO A 18 5.64 -7.95 3.66
CA PRO A 18 4.36 -7.39 4.12
C PRO A 18 4.39 -5.93 4.58
N ALA A 19 5.57 -5.43 4.91
CA ALA A 19 5.79 -4.11 5.49
C ALA A 19 6.62 -3.19 4.59
N ASP A 20 6.67 -3.46 3.28
CA ASP A 20 7.37 -2.58 2.34
C ASP A 20 6.61 -1.25 2.18
N ALA A 21 7.16 -0.19 2.76
CA ALA A 21 6.55 1.14 2.79
C ALA A 21 6.37 1.74 1.39
N ASP A 22 7.30 1.49 0.47
CA ASP A 22 7.24 2.01 -0.90
C ASP A 22 6.14 1.29 -1.69
N VAL A 23 6.01 -0.02 -1.51
CA VAL A 23 4.95 -0.81 -2.15
C VAL A 23 3.56 -0.41 -1.60
N LEU A 24 3.43 -0.23 -0.29
CA LEU A 24 2.20 0.26 0.33
C LEU A 24 1.83 1.67 -0.14
N PHE A 25 2.81 2.57 -0.24
CA PHE A 25 2.60 3.92 -0.75
C PHE A 25 2.12 3.92 -2.20
N ASN A 26 2.80 3.18 -3.09
CA ASN A 26 2.45 3.08 -4.50
C ASN A 26 1.07 2.43 -4.73
N LYS A 27 0.73 1.41 -3.92
CA LYS A 27 -0.61 0.82 -3.91
C LYS A 27 -1.67 1.84 -3.47
N GLY A 28 -1.42 2.59 -2.40
CA GLY A 28 -2.29 3.65 -1.92
C GLY A 28 -2.56 4.72 -2.98
N THR A 29 -1.52 5.25 -3.63
CA THR A 29 -1.68 6.22 -4.74
C THR A 29 -2.50 5.66 -5.90
N THR A 30 -2.32 4.37 -6.22
CA THR A 30 -3.09 3.71 -7.29
C THR A 30 -4.57 3.57 -6.92
N LEU A 31 -4.87 3.28 -5.65
CA LEU A 31 -6.24 3.22 -5.13
C LEU A 31 -6.93 4.58 -5.13
N VAL A 32 -6.21 5.66 -4.81
CA VAL A 32 -6.72 7.04 -4.95
C VAL A 32 -7.13 7.34 -6.38
N LYS A 33 -6.32 6.96 -7.38
CA LYS A 33 -6.64 7.15 -8.80
C LYS A 33 -7.89 6.37 -9.26
N LEU A 34 -8.28 5.33 -8.52
CA LEU A 34 -9.51 4.56 -8.75
C LEU A 34 -10.70 5.05 -7.91
N GLY A 35 -10.54 6.10 -7.09
CA GLY A 35 -11.58 6.58 -6.17
C GLY A 35 -11.77 5.69 -4.93
N LYS A 36 -10.87 4.72 -4.70
CA LYS A 36 -10.89 3.80 -3.56
C LYS A 36 -10.13 4.38 -2.36
N THR A 37 -10.62 5.53 -1.91
CA THR A 37 -9.96 6.31 -0.85
C THR A 37 -9.85 5.55 0.49
N PRO A 38 -10.87 4.82 0.97
CA PRO A 38 -10.76 4.06 2.22
C PRO A 38 -9.65 3.00 2.21
N GLU A 39 -9.50 2.28 1.10
CA GLU A 39 -8.45 1.27 0.94
C GLU A 39 -7.07 1.90 0.80
N ALA A 40 -6.98 3.08 0.17
CA ALA A 40 -5.73 3.84 0.08
C ALA A 40 -5.25 4.28 1.47
N MET A 41 -6.16 4.79 2.31
CA MET A 41 -5.84 5.21 3.68
C MET A 41 -5.24 4.07 4.51
N LYS A 42 -5.82 2.86 4.43
CA LYS A 42 -5.25 1.68 5.11
C LYS A 42 -3.82 1.37 4.65
N CYS A 43 -3.53 1.55 3.36
CA CYS A 43 -2.17 1.34 2.85
C CYS A 43 -1.19 2.37 3.44
N PHE A 44 -1.60 3.65 3.51
CA PHE A 44 -0.77 4.70 4.10
C PHE A 44 -0.60 4.55 5.61
N GLU A 45 -1.65 4.18 6.33
CA GLU A 45 -1.59 3.86 7.76
C GLU A 45 -0.62 2.71 8.04
N THR A 46 -0.70 1.63 7.26
CA THR A 46 0.22 0.51 7.40
C THR A 46 1.67 0.94 7.12
N ALA A 47 1.87 1.79 6.10
CA ALA A 47 3.19 2.30 5.75
C ALA A 47 3.79 3.20 6.84
N THR A 48 2.98 4.06 7.49
CA THR A 48 3.44 4.96 8.54
C THR A 48 3.60 4.28 9.89
N GLN A 49 2.74 3.30 10.21
CA GLN A 49 2.82 2.55 11.47
C GLN A 49 4.13 1.77 11.59
N MET A 50 4.76 1.38 10.47
CA MET A 50 6.11 0.80 10.47
C MET A 50 7.20 1.79 10.88
N TYR A 51 7.07 3.07 10.55
CA TYR A 51 8.01 4.09 11.02
C TYR A 51 7.88 4.34 12.53
N THR A 52 6.67 4.24 13.09
CA THR A 52 6.43 4.47 14.52
C THR A 52 6.72 3.23 15.38
N SER A 53 6.51 2.01 14.88
CA SER A 53 6.82 0.77 15.62
C SER A 53 8.31 0.45 15.71
N GLY A 54 9.17 1.11 14.94
CA GLY A 54 10.64 1.00 15.05
C GLY A 54 11.28 1.91 16.10
N LEU A 55 10.49 2.73 16.81
CA LEU A 55 10.95 3.67 17.86
C LEU A 55 10.60 3.20 19.29
N GLY A 56 10.24 1.93 19.47
CA GLY A 56 9.98 1.30 20.77
C GLY A 56 11.19 0.57 21.33
#